data_AF-A0A2V8BL13-F1
#
_entry.id   AF-A0A2V8BL13-F1
#
_cell.length_a   1.000
_cell.length_b   1.000
_cell.length_c   1.000
_cell.angle_alpha   90.00
_cell.angle_beta   90.00
_cell.angle_gamma   90.00
#
_symmetry.space_group_name_H-M   'P 1'
#
loop_
_entity.id
_entity.type
_entity.pdbx_description
1 polymer ?
#
loop_
_entity_poly.entity_id
_entity_poly.type
_entity_poly.pdbx_seq_one_letter_code
_entity_poly.pdbx_strand_id
1 'polypeptide(L)'
;MTNAVFAEFVDAGGYSDARWWRPEDYVWMQAEGITHPQFWMQVDGEFFWRGMFDRLPLPPSWPVYVSQAEASAYARWRGARLPSEAEFQRAAFGTPDGDVRQHPWGNDRPEEKRGVFDFAAWDPEPAGTHPAGQSAWGVEDLVGNGWEWTSTVFGPFPGFRPMPSYPEYSADFFDGEHFVMKGASPATAQELLRPTFRNWFRARYPYVYATFRCVRTK
;
A
#
# COMPACT_ATOMS: atom_id res chain seq x y z
N MET A 1 -1.07 -5.02 -5.81
CA MET A 1 -0.32 -5.10 -7.09
C MET A 1 0.74 -6.18 -6.93
N THR A 2 0.93 -7.12 -7.86
CA THR A 2 1.95 -8.19 -7.68
C THR A 2 3.30 -7.84 -8.30
N ASN A 3 4.36 -8.55 -7.89
CA ASN A 3 5.71 -8.38 -8.43
C ASN A 3 5.75 -8.62 -9.95
N ALA A 4 5.11 -9.68 -10.46
CA ALA A 4 5.10 -9.96 -11.90
C ALA A 4 4.46 -8.83 -12.72
N VAL A 5 3.34 -8.29 -12.23
CA VAL A 5 2.62 -7.21 -12.92
C VAL A 5 3.37 -5.87 -12.81
N PHE A 6 4.16 -5.68 -11.75
CA PHE A 6 5.04 -4.52 -11.62
C PHE A 6 6.32 -4.65 -12.46
N ALA A 7 6.84 -5.86 -12.66
CA ALA A 7 7.99 -6.11 -13.53
C ALA A 7 7.74 -5.61 -14.96
N GLU A 8 6.50 -5.71 -15.47
CA GLU A 8 6.11 -5.13 -16.75
C GLU A 8 6.42 -3.63 -16.86
N PHE A 9 6.27 -2.87 -15.77
CA PHE A 9 6.59 -1.44 -15.73
C PHE A 9 8.10 -1.20 -15.70
N VAL A 10 8.84 -2.00 -14.94
CA VAL A 10 10.32 -1.95 -14.92
C VAL A 10 10.88 -2.23 -16.31
N ASP A 11 10.44 -3.34 -16.93
CA ASP A 11 10.90 -3.80 -18.25
C ASP A 11 10.54 -2.83 -19.38
N ALA A 12 9.40 -2.13 -19.26
CA ALA A 12 8.97 -1.10 -20.21
C ALA A 12 9.75 0.23 -20.08
N GLY A 13 10.77 0.32 -19.22
CA GLY A 13 11.52 1.55 -18.98
C GLY A 13 10.80 2.53 -18.05
N GLY A 14 9.92 2.03 -17.17
CA GLY A 14 9.14 2.86 -16.25
C GLY A 14 10.00 3.78 -15.37
N TYR A 15 11.18 3.32 -14.96
CA TYR A 15 12.15 4.08 -14.16
C TYR A 15 13.06 5.01 -14.99
N SER A 16 12.96 5.02 -16.32
CA SER A 16 13.73 5.92 -17.20
C SER A 16 12.86 6.92 -17.97
N ASP A 17 11.53 6.80 -17.89
CA ASP A 17 10.60 7.68 -18.59
C ASP A 17 9.94 8.69 -17.64
N ALA A 18 10.46 9.92 -17.64
CA ALA A 18 9.99 11.02 -16.80
C ALA A 18 8.49 11.34 -16.92
N ARG A 19 7.82 10.95 -18.02
CA ARG A 19 6.40 11.23 -18.24
C ARG A 19 5.48 10.58 -17.21
N TRP A 20 5.94 9.50 -16.56
CA TRP A 20 5.16 8.80 -15.54
C TRP A 20 5.33 9.38 -14.14
N TRP A 21 6.35 10.20 -13.91
CA TRP A 21 6.72 10.67 -12.59
C TRP A 21 6.27 12.11 -12.36
N ARG A 22 6.11 12.49 -11.09
CA ARG A 22 6.11 13.93 -10.77
C ARG A 22 7.53 14.46 -10.97
N PRO A 23 7.74 15.71 -11.40
CA PRO A 23 9.08 16.25 -11.63
C PRO A 23 10.01 16.07 -10.41
N GLU A 24 9.52 16.37 -9.20
CA GLU A 24 10.27 16.23 -7.96
C GLU A 24 10.61 14.78 -7.62
N ASP A 25 9.70 13.84 -7.91
CA ASP A 25 9.91 12.41 -7.66
C ASP A 25 10.89 11.82 -8.69
N TYR A 26 10.85 12.29 -9.94
CA TYR A 26 11.81 11.88 -10.96
C TYR A 26 13.23 12.35 -10.62
N VAL A 27 13.37 13.60 -10.16
CA VAL A 27 14.66 14.14 -9.70
C VAL A 27 15.21 13.33 -8.54
N TRP A 28 14.37 13.00 -7.54
CA TRP A 28 14.78 12.13 -6.43
C TRP A 28 15.22 10.75 -6.91
N MET A 29 14.41 10.09 -7.73
CA MET A 29 14.71 8.74 -8.24
C MET A 29 16.03 8.72 -9.03
N GLN A 30 16.29 9.73 -9.86
CA GLN A 30 17.55 9.89 -10.59
C GLN A 30 18.73 10.14 -9.65
N ALA A 31 18.56 11.02 -8.65
CA ALA A 31 19.62 11.36 -7.69
C ALA A 31 20.04 10.15 -6.84
N GLU A 32 19.08 9.32 -6.44
CA GLU A 32 19.32 8.10 -5.64
C GLU A 32 19.65 6.86 -6.50
N GLY A 33 19.62 6.98 -7.84
CA GLY A 33 19.90 5.88 -8.75
C GLY A 33 18.90 4.73 -8.66
N ILE A 34 17.64 5.02 -8.34
CA ILE A 34 16.59 4.00 -8.14
C ILE A 34 16.14 3.48 -9.51
N THR A 35 16.27 2.16 -9.72
CA THR A 35 15.92 1.49 -10.98
C THR A 35 14.88 0.37 -10.82
N HIS A 36 14.56 0.02 -9.58
CA HIS A 36 13.64 -1.05 -9.20
C HIS A 36 13.16 -0.82 -7.76
N PRO A 37 12.07 -1.49 -7.33
CA PRO A 37 11.58 -1.40 -5.95
C PRO A 37 12.65 -1.76 -4.92
N GLN A 38 12.64 -1.08 -3.77
CA GLN A 38 13.68 -1.27 -2.75
C GLN A 38 13.72 -2.67 -2.11
N PHE A 39 12.59 -3.40 -2.14
CA PHE A 39 12.54 -4.79 -1.67
C PHE A 39 13.04 -5.79 -2.71
N TRP A 40 13.35 -5.33 -3.93
CA TRP A 40 14.00 -6.15 -4.94
C TRP A 40 15.52 -5.96 -4.84
N MET A 41 16.27 -7.01 -5.16
CA MET A 41 17.72 -6.98 -5.24
C MET A 41 18.16 -7.62 -6.54
N GLN A 42 19.05 -6.96 -7.27
CA GLN A 42 19.66 -7.54 -8.45
C GLN A 42 20.96 -8.27 -8.10
N VAL A 43 21.05 -9.55 -8.43
CA VAL A 43 22.25 -10.39 -8.23
C VAL A 43 22.49 -11.15 -9.53
N ASP A 44 23.68 -10.98 -10.13
CA ASP A 44 24.07 -11.63 -11.40
C ASP A 44 23.06 -11.46 -12.55
N GLY A 45 22.35 -10.32 -12.57
CA GLY A 45 21.35 -10.01 -13.59
C GLY A 45 19.94 -10.49 -13.26
N GLU A 46 19.73 -11.25 -12.19
CA GLU A 46 18.43 -11.75 -11.74
C GLU A 46 17.87 -10.95 -10.56
N PHE A 47 16.55 -10.82 -10.48
CA PHE A 47 15.89 -10.19 -9.34
C PHE A 47 15.55 -11.20 -8.24
N PHE A 48 15.85 -10.79 -7.01
CA PHE A 48 15.51 -11.47 -5.77
C PHE A 48 14.66 -10.56 -4.89
N TRP A 49 13.79 -11.15 -4.07
CA TRP A 49 13.13 -10.46 -2.97
C TRP A 49 14.05 -10.42 -1.74
N ARG A 50 14.16 -9.24 -1.15
CA ARG A 50 14.77 -9.01 0.17
C ARG A 50 13.70 -9.21 1.23
N GLY A 51 13.60 -10.44 1.75
CA GLY A 51 12.74 -10.74 2.87
C GLY A 51 13.33 -10.29 4.20
N MET A 52 12.58 -10.47 5.29
CA MET A 52 13.02 -10.06 6.62
C MET A 52 14.28 -10.82 7.07
N PHE A 53 14.32 -12.12 6.83
CA PHE A 53 15.42 -13.01 7.24
C PHE A 53 16.06 -13.77 6.07
N ASP A 54 15.47 -13.68 4.88
CA ASP A 54 15.85 -14.50 3.73
C ASP A 54 15.96 -13.69 2.44
N ARG A 55 16.74 -14.22 1.50
CA ARG A 55 16.76 -13.78 0.11
C ARG A 55 16.07 -14.84 -0.73
N LEU A 56 14.97 -14.48 -1.39
CA LEU A 56 14.17 -15.39 -2.19
C LEU A 56 14.27 -15.02 -3.67
N PRO A 57 14.22 -15.97 -4.62
CA PRO A 57 13.92 -15.63 -6.01
C PRO A 57 12.65 -14.77 -6.06
N LEU A 58 12.62 -13.72 -6.90
CA LEU A 58 11.51 -12.76 -6.88
C LEU A 58 10.14 -13.46 -7.04
N PRO A 59 9.29 -13.49 -6.00
CA PRO A 59 8.05 -14.26 -6.03
C PRO A 59 6.99 -13.52 -6.86
N PRO A 60 6.55 -14.06 -8.00
CA PRO A 60 5.77 -13.31 -8.99
C PRO A 60 4.37 -12.91 -8.50
N SER A 61 3.76 -13.72 -7.64
CA SER A 61 2.39 -13.53 -7.13
C SER A 61 2.31 -12.72 -5.83
N TRP A 62 3.45 -12.43 -5.20
CA TRP A 62 3.46 -11.61 -3.97
C TRP A 62 3.18 -10.15 -4.30
N PRO A 63 2.55 -9.40 -3.37
CA PRO A 63 2.46 -7.95 -3.44
C PRO A 63 3.83 -7.30 -3.64
N VAL A 64 3.94 -6.40 -4.63
CA VAL A 64 5.12 -5.55 -4.76
C VAL A 64 5.12 -4.50 -3.65
N TYR A 65 6.28 -4.28 -3.01
CA TYR A 65 6.47 -3.19 -2.07
C TYR A 65 7.23 -2.03 -2.70
N VAL A 66 6.63 -0.85 -2.67
CA VAL A 66 7.11 0.36 -3.37
C VAL A 66 6.85 1.62 -2.55
N SER A 67 7.55 2.69 -2.86
CA SER A 67 7.19 4.04 -2.41
C SER A 67 5.87 4.52 -3.07
N GLN A 68 5.28 5.57 -2.51
CA GLN A 68 4.08 6.19 -3.08
C GLN A 68 4.37 6.80 -4.45
N ALA A 69 5.57 7.35 -4.62
CA ALA A 69 6.03 7.94 -5.88
C ALA A 69 6.06 6.89 -7.01
N GLU A 70 6.65 5.72 -6.73
CA GLU A 70 6.67 4.57 -7.63
C GLU A 70 5.25 4.04 -7.92
N ALA A 71 4.42 3.86 -6.89
CA ALA A 71 3.02 3.43 -7.04
C ALA A 71 2.22 4.39 -7.93
N SER A 72 2.41 5.70 -7.73
CA SER A 72 1.78 6.74 -8.55
C SER A 72 2.26 6.71 -10.00
N ALA A 73 3.57 6.51 -10.21
CA ALA A 73 4.14 6.43 -11.56
C ALA A 73 3.62 5.22 -12.33
N TYR A 74 3.61 4.05 -11.68
CA TYR A 74 2.99 2.84 -12.24
C TYR A 74 1.52 3.08 -12.60
N ALA A 75 0.74 3.68 -11.69
CA ALA A 75 -0.67 3.91 -11.93
C ALA A 75 -0.89 4.80 -13.17
N ARG A 76 -0.09 5.86 -13.34
CA ARG A 76 -0.13 6.73 -14.54
C ARG A 76 0.22 5.96 -15.81
N TRP A 77 1.27 5.12 -15.76
CA TRP A 77 1.67 4.27 -16.90
C TRP A 77 0.54 3.35 -17.37
N ARG A 78 -0.26 2.80 -16.45
CA ARG A 78 -1.44 2.00 -16.79
C ARG A 78 -2.66 2.81 -17.23
N GLY A 79 -2.58 4.14 -17.28
CA GLY A 79 -3.76 5.00 -17.49
C GLY A 79 -4.78 4.88 -16.36
N ALA A 80 -4.29 4.69 -15.14
CA ALA A 80 -5.06 4.58 -13.91
C ALA A 80 -4.59 5.61 -12.86
N ARG A 81 -5.08 5.49 -11.63
CA ARG A 81 -4.62 6.26 -10.48
C ARG A 81 -4.67 5.43 -9.20
N LEU A 82 -4.02 5.90 -8.15
CA LEU A 82 -4.22 5.37 -6.80
C LEU A 82 -5.63 5.72 -6.30
N PRO A 83 -6.28 4.86 -5.49
CA PRO A 83 -7.52 5.20 -4.82
C PRO A 83 -7.32 6.39 -3.89
N SER A 84 -8.36 7.19 -3.65
CA SER A 84 -8.41 8.06 -2.48
C SER A 84 -8.67 7.23 -1.22
N GLU A 85 -8.39 7.80 -0.04
CA GLU A 85 -8.74 7.19 1.25
C GLU A 85 -10.23 6.84 1.31
N ALA A 86 -11.11 7.72 0.81
CA ALA A 86 -12.56 7.50 0.81
C ALA A 86 -12.98 6.35 -0.12
N GLU A 87 -12.36 6.22 -1.30
CA GLU A 87 -12.62 5.09 -2.20
C GLU A 87 -12.15 3.77 -1.60
N PHE A 88 -10.97 3.75 -0.97
CA PHE A 88 -10.50 2.59 -0.23
C PHE A 88 -11.49 2.23 0.89
N GLN A 89 -11.91 3.22 1.68
CA GLN A 89 -12.85 3.03 2.78
C GLN A 89 -14.15 2.39 2.30
N ARG A 90 -14.69 2.86 1.17
CA ARG A 90 -15.90 2.31 0.57
C ARG A 90 -15.69 0.89 0.05
N ALA A 91 -14.59 0.64 -0.65
CA ALA A 91 -14.27 -0.67 -1.21
C ALA A 91 -14.02 -1.72 -0.12
N ALA A 92 -13.44 -1.30 1.01
CA ALA A 92 -13.12 -2.16 2.13
C ALA A 92 -14.33 -2.40 3.04
N PHE A 93 -15.00 -1.35 3.49
CA PHE A 93 -15.94 -1.46 4.61
C PHE A 93 -17.39 -1.18 4.22
N GLY A 94 -17.65 -0.52 3.09
CA GLY A 94 -19.01 -0.23 2.64
C GLY A 94 -19.71 -1.47 2.07
N THR A 95 -21.04 -1.54 2.20
CA THR A 95 -21.88 -2.59 1.60
C THR A 95 -22.73 -2.05 0.44
N PRO A 96 -23.28 -2.92 -0.43
CA PRO A 96 -24.24 -2.52 -1.46
C PRO A 96 -25.49 -1.81 -0.91
N ASP A 97 -25.92 -2.16 0.29
CA ASP A 97 -27.12 -1.62 0.93
C ASP A 97 -26.88 -0.27 1.65
N GLY A 98 -25.63 0.21 1.67
CA GLY A 98 -25.25 1.49 2.28
C GLY A 98 -24.75 1.42 3.73
N ASP A 99 -24.64 0.22 4.29
CA ASP A 99 -24.07 -0.01 5.61
C ASP A 99 -22.54 0.01 5.60
N VAL A 100 -21.94 0.05 6.80
CA VAL A 100 -20.49 -0.02 7.02
C VAL A 100 -20.18 -1.19 7.95
N ARG A 101 -19.23 -2.03 7.55
CA ARG A 101 -18.72 -3.17 8.32
C ARG A 101 -17.49 -2.79 9.15
N GLN A 102 -17.29 -3.49 10.25
CA GLN A 102 -16.09 -3.33 11.10
C GLN A 102 -14.82 -3.83 10.41
N HIS A 103 -14.92 -4.89 9.61
CA HIS A 103 -13.86 -5.42 8.76
C HIS A 103 -14.41 -5.70 7.36
N PRO A 104 -13.57 -5.89 6.32
CA PRO A 104 -14.09 -6.19 4.98
C PRO A 104 -15.03 -7.42 4.96
N TRP A 105 -14.63 -8.44 5.72
CA TRP A 105 -15.35 -9.70 5.89
C TRP A 105 -16.52 -9.65 6.90
N GLY A 106 -16.86 -8.49 7.48
CA GLY A 106 -17.96 -8.35 8.43
C GLY A 106 -17.51 -8.07 9.87
N ASN A 107 -18.23 -8.66 10.83
CA ASN A 107 -18.05 -8.40 12.27
C ASN A 107 -17.27 -9.50 13.01
N ASP A 108 -16.91 -10.57 12.30
CA ASP A 108 -16.09 -11.62 12.87
C ASP A 108 -14.69 -11.10 13.21
N ARG A 109 -14.09 -11.71 14.23
CA ARG A 109 -12.73 -11.37 14.68
C ARG A 109 -11.73 -11.57 13.53
N PRO A 110 -10.68 -10.74 13.46
CA PRO A 110 -9.53 -11.02 12.61
C PRO A 110 -8.91 -12.39 12.97
N GLU A 111 -8.59 -13.16 11.94
CA GLU A 111 -8.03 -14.51 11.98
C GLU A 111 -7.08 -14.66 10.77
N GLU A 112 -6.05 -15.51 10.86
CA GLU A 112 -5.04 -15.73 9.81
C GLU A 112 -5.64 -16.04 8.42
N LYS A 113 -6.78 -16.76 8.37
CA LYS A 113 -7.48 -17.06 7.09
C LYS A 113 -8.03 -15.82 6.36
N ARG A 114 -8.03 -14.64 7.01
CA ARG A 114 -8.62 -13.39 6.50
C ARG A 114 -7.60 -12.35 6.04
N GLY A 115 -6.30 -12.63 6.19
CA GLY A 115 -5.21 -11.77 5.73
C GLY A 115 -3.92 -11.98 6.54
N VAL A 116 -2.83 -11.38 6.06
CA VAL A 116 -1.50 -11.47 6.68
C VAL A 116 -1.23 -10.23 7.55
N PHE A 117 -1.38 -10.38 8.86
CA PHE A 117 -1.17 -9.35 9.88
C PHE A 117 -0.78 -10.01 11.21
N ASP A 118 -0.57 -9.22 12.26
CA ASP A 118 -0.26 -9.67 13.62
C ASP A 118 0.97 -10.59 13.71
N PHE A 119 1.97 -10.34 12.85
CA PHE A 119 3.20 -11.14 12.76
C PHE A 119 2.94 -12.63 12.48
N ALA A 120 1.79 -12.98 11.90
CA ALA A 120 1.53 -14.35 11.43
C ALA A 120 2.55 -14.80 10.36
N ALA A 121 3.09 -13.84 9.61
CA ALA A 121 4.26 -14.00 8.74
C ALA A 121 5.15 -12.74 8.79
N TRP A 122 6.43 -12.89 8.46
CA TRP A 122 7.38 -11.77 8.38
C TRP A 122 7.33 -11.02 7.04
N ASP A 123 6.93 -11.73 5.99
CA ASP A 123 6.87 -11.31 4.60
C ASP A 123 5.42 -11.45 4.09
N PRO A 124 5.03 -10.80 2.98
CA PRO A 124 3.70 -10.98 2.44
C PRO A 124 3.50 -12.39 1.85
N GLU A 125 2.25 -12.78 1.67
CA GLU A 125 1.85 -14.01 0.98
C GLU A 125 1.41 -13.72 -0.47
N PRO A 126 1.26 -14.74 -1.34
CA PRO A 126 0.68 -14.55 -2.66
C PRO A 126 -0.68 -13.84 -2.59
N ALA A 127 -0.90 -12.88 -3.49
CA ALA A 127 -2.19 -12.22 -3.61
C ALA A 127 -3.29 -13.25 -3.92
N GLY A 128 -4.43 -13.13 -3.25
CA GLY A 128 -5.56 -14.06 -3.37
C GLY A 128 -5.51 -15.28 -2.45
N THR A 129 -4.57 -15.35 -1.51
CA THR A 129 -4.46 -16.50 -0.57
C THR A 129 -5.56 -16.51 0.50
N HIS A 130 -6.18 -15.36 0.79
CA HIS A 130 -7.15 -15.20 1.88
C HIS A 130 -8.55 -14.76 1.37
N PRO A 131 -9.28 -15.58 0.61
CA PRO A 131 -10.59 -15.22 0.06
C PRO A 131 -11.64 -15.00 1.16
N ALA A 132 -11.46 -15.58 2.35
CA ALA A 132 -12.31 -15.30 3.52
C ALA A 132 -12.18 -13.86 4.05
N GLY A 133 -11.15 -13.12 3.59
CA GLY A 133 -10.91 -11.72 3.90
C GLY A 133 -11.59 -10.73 2.95
N GLN A 134 -12.34 -11.20 1.95
CA GLN A 134 -12.93 -10.32 0.93
C GLN A 134 -13.95 -9.32 1.50
N SER A 135 -14.05 -8.16 0.85
CA SER A 135 -15.08 -7.15 1.18
C SER A 135 -16.48 -7.54 0.67
N ALA A 136 -17.48 -6.73 1.00
CA ALA A 136 -18.85 -6.86 0.46
C ALA A 136 -18.92 -6.79 -1.08
N TRP A 137 -17.86 -6.31 -1.72
CA TRP A 137 -17.74 -6.18 -3.18
C TRP A 137 -16.91 -7.30 -3.82
N GLY A 138 -16.50 -8.31 -3.04
CA GLY A 138 -15.62 -9.39 -3.51
C GLY A 138 -14.17 -8.95 -3.73
N VAL A 139 -13.74 -7.86 -3.10
CA VAL A 139 -12.36 -7.38 -3.21
C VAL A 139 -11.53 -8.02 -2.11
N GLU A 140 -10.47 -8.73 -2.49
CA GLU A 140 -9.55 -9.42 -1.59
C GLU A 140 -8.34 -8.54 -1.21
N ASP A 141 -7.54 -9.02 -0.25
CA ASP A 141 -6.28 -8.42 0.22
C ASP A 141 -6.40 -6.93 0.60
N LEU A 142 -7.56 -6.52 1.12
CA LEU A 142 -7.78 -5.16 1.63
C LEU A 142 -7.30 -4.99 3.07
N VAL A 143 -7.02 -6.10 3.76
CA VAL A 143 -6.42 -6.07 5.10
C VAL A 143 -5.26 -7.06 5.20
N GLY A 144 -4.11 -6.59 5.69
CA GLY A 144 -2.86 -7.34 5.73
C GLY A 144 -2.10 -7.31 4.41
N ASN A 145 -1.08 -8.17 4.27
CA ASN A 145 -0.20 -8.30 3.10
C ASN A 145 0.63 -7.05 2.73
N GLY A 146 0.25 -5.85 3.16
CA GLY A 146 0.99 -4.62 2.92
C GLY A 146 0.07 -3.41 3.01
N TRP A 147 0.56 -2.35 3.65
CA TRP A 147 -0.15 -1.08 3.66
C TRP A 147 -0.37 -0.57 2.24
N GLU A 148 -1.56 -0.12 1.92
CA GLU A 148 -1.90 0.35 0.58
C GLU A 148 -1.84 1.86 0.48
N TRP A 149 -0.98 2.35 -0.42
CA TRP A 149 -0.89 3.76 -0.75
C TRP A 149 -2.21 4.29 -1.33
N THR A 150 -2.62 5.45 -0.84
CA THR A 150 -3.70 6.25 -1.43
C THR A 150 -3.15 7.52 -2.09
N SER A 151 -3.99 8.19 -2.87
CA SER A 151 -3.72 9.54 -3.40
C SER A 151 -4.04 10.65 -2.40
N THR A 152 -4.60 10.32 -1.22
CA THR A 152 -5.02 11.29 -0.22
C THR A 152 -3.83 11.75 0.60
N VAL A 153 -3.56 13.06 0.57
CA VAL A 153 -2.61 13.72 1.47
C VAL A 153 -3.11 13.61 2.92
N PHE A 154 -2.24 13.28 3.85
CA PHE A 154 -2.58 13.19 5.27
C PHE A 154 -2.86 14.58 5.81
N GLY A 155 -4.08 14.77 6.30
CA GLY A 155 -4.60 16.04 6.77
C GLY A 155 -5.71 15.84 7.80
N PRO A 156 -6.10 16.92 8.50
CA PRO A 156 -7.14 16.86 9.51
C PRO A 156 -8.51 16.65 8.86
N PHE A 157 -9.37 15.86 9.51
CA PHE A 157 -10.80 15.89 9.20
C PHE A 157 -11.45 17.15 9.79
N PRO A 158 -12.61 17.60 9.25
CA PRO A 158 -13.35 18.71 9.82
C PRO A 158 -13.60 18.51 11.33
N GLY A 159 -13.25 19.53 12.13
CA GLY A 159 -13.40 19.48 13.58
C GLY A 159 -12.30 18.73 14.33
N PHE A 160 -11.23 18.28 13.66
CA PHE A 160 -10.06 17.68 14.33
C PHE A 160 -9.52 18.59 15.43
N ARG A 161 -9.27 18.00 16.59
CA ARG A 161 -8.50 18.58 17.68
C ARG A 161 -7.45 17.56 18.12
N PRO A 162 -6.18 17.96 18.27
CA PRO A 162 -5.13 17.03 18.68
C PRO A 162 -5.42 16.45 20.06
N MET A 163 -4.98 15.21 20.29
CA MET A 163 -5.12 14.57 21.59
C MET A 163 -4.26 15.31 22.63
N PRO A 164 -4.80 15.76 23.77
CA PRO A 164 -4.04 16.58 24.71
C PRO A 164 -2.78 15.92 25.27
N SER A 165 -2.76 14.60 25.38
CA SER A 165 -1.62 13.84 25.90
C SER A 165 -0.50 13.62 24.87
N TYR A 166 -0.78 13.76 23.58
CA TYR A 166 0.22 13.65 22.52
C TYR A 166 -0.24 14.43 21.28
N PRO A 167 -0.18 15.77 21.34
CA PRO A 167 -0.77 16.61 20.31
C PRO A 167 -0.07 16.51 18.95
N GLU A 168 1.23 16.24 18.96
CA GLU A 168 2.10 16.15 17.78
C GLU A 168 1.91 14.84 16.99
N TYR A 169 1.26 13.82 17.57
CA TYR A 169 1.13 12.49 16.97
C TYR A 169 0.62 12.51 15.53
N SER A 170 -0.27 13.45 15.20
CA SER A 170 -0.77 13.63 13.83
C SER A 170 -0.56 15.03 13.28
N ALA A 171 -0.63 16.06 14.13
CA ALA A 171 -0.68 17.46 13.69
C ALA A 171 0.58 17.88 12.91
N ASP A 172 1.75 17.40 13.32
CA ASP A 172 3.05 17.74 12.70
C ASP A 172 3.20 17.17 11.28
N PHE A 173 2.39 16.17 10.94
CA PHE A 173 2.43 15.49 9.63
C PHE A 173 1.36 15.99 8.66
N PHE A 174 0.59 17.01 9.03
CA PHE A 174 -0.30 17.73 8.11
C PHE A 174 0.49 18.75 7.26
N ASP A 175 1.61 18.31 6.69
CA ASP A 175 2.62 19.13 6.02
C ASP A 175 2.50 19.15 4.50
N GLY A 176 1.57 18.37 3.93
CA GLY A 176 1.40 18.23 2.49
C GLY A 176 2.29 17.19 1.82
N GLU A 177 3.25 16.60 2.56
CA GLU A 177 4.23 15.64 2.03
C GLU A 177 3.89 14.19 2.36
N HIS A 178 3.01 13.96 3.34
CA HIS A 178 2.59 12.62 3.77
C HIS A 178 1.31 12.18 3.08
N PHE A 179 1.24 10.90 2.70
CA PHE A 179 0.07 10.29 2.07
C PHE A 179 -0.51 9.21 2.97
N VAL A 180 -1.84 9.15 3.02
CA VAL A 180 -2.57 8.15 3.80
C VAL A 180 -2.37 6.76 3.21
N MET A 181 -2.18 5.79 4.09
CA MET A 181 -2.15 4.36 3.77
C MET A 181 -3.19 3.61 4.58
N LYS A 182 -3.74 2.55 3.99
CA LYS A 182 -4.83 1.75 4.57
C LYS A 182 -4.51 0.25 4.48
N GLY A 183 -5.27 -0.58 5.19
CA GLY A 183 -5.22 -2.04 5.03
C GLY A 183 -4.30 -2.80 5.99
N ALA A 184 -3.22 -2.23 6.52
CA ALA A 184 -2.25 -2.96 7.37
C ALA A 184 -1.26 -3.85 6.61
N SER A 185 -0.15 -4.16 7.27
CA SER A 185 0.93 -5.03 6.76
C SER A 185 1.12 -6.26 7.66
N PRO A 186 1.97 -7.24 7.27
CA PRO A 186 2.29 -8.39 8.12
C PRO A 186 2.73 -8.02 9.55
N ALA A 187 3.42 -6.88 9.71
CA ALA A 187 3.92 -6.38 10.99
C ALA A 187 2.92 -5.53 11.80
N THR A 188 1.66 -5.43 11.37
CA THR A 188 0.65 -4.62 12.07
C THR A 188 -0.12 -5.49 13.07
N ALA A 189 -0.06 -5.13 14.35
CA ALA A 189 -0.79 -5.82 15.41
C ALA A 189 -2.31 -5.82 15.17
N GLN A 190 -2.97 -6.93 15.53
CA GLN A 190 -4.41 -7.12 15.31
C GLN A 190 -5.27 -6.01 15.94
N GLU A 191 -4.87 -5.45 17.08
CA GLU A 191 -5.61 -4.40 17.79
C GLU A 191 -5.65 -3.06 17.05
N LEU A 192 -4.74 -2.86 16.09
CA LEU A 192 -4.72 -1.67 15.24
C LEU A 192 -5.60 -1.82 13.99
N LEU A 193 -6.15 -3.01 13.74
CA LEU A 193 -7.04 -3.27 12.62
C LEU A 193 -8.42 -2.66 12.86
N ARG A 194 -8.57 -1.40 12.45
CA ARG A 194 -9.84 -0.66 12.50
C ARG A 194 -10.07 0.12 11.22
N PRO A 195 -11.32 0.25 10.75
CA PRO A 195 -11.64 1.01 9.53
C PRO A 195 -11.10 2.43 9.53
N THR A 196 -11.06 3.04 10.70
CA THR A 196 -10.68 4.45 10.89
C THR A 196 -9.18 4.65 11.10
N PHE A 197 -8.36 3.59 11.15
CA PHE A 197 -6.91 3.75 11.28
C PHE A 197 -6.36 4.40 10.00
N ARG A 198 -5.48 5.39 10.17
CA ARG A 198 -4.82 6.09 9.07
C ARG A 198 -3.33 5.98 9.37
N ASN A 199 -2.62 5.17 8.59
CA ASN A 199 -1.16 5.24 8.58
C ASN A 199 -0.73 6.31 7.57
N TRP A 200 0.48 6.85 7.68
CA TRP A 200 0.96 7.85 6.74
C TRP A 200 2.49 7.83 6.64
N PHE A 201 2.99 8.05 5.43
CA PHE A 201 4.41 8.20 5.15
C PHE A 201 4.63 9.17 3.99
N ARG A 202 5.85 9.71 3.90
CA ARG A 202 6.25 10.58 2.79
C ARG A 202 6.28 9.82 1.48
N ALA A 203 6.01 10.52 0.37
CA ALA A 203 5.88 9.88 -0.93
C ALA A 203 7.12 9.07 -1.38
N ARG A 204 8.30 9.55 -0.97
CA ARG A 204 9.62 9.04 -1.35
C ARG A 204 10.25 8.13 -0.29
N TYR A 205 9.49 7.65 0.69
CA TYR A 205 10.01 6.73 1.72
C TYR A 205 9.73 5.26 1.30
N PRO A 206 10.76 4.48 0.88
CA PRO A 206 10.55 3.20 0.20
C PRO A 206 10.61 1.97 1.15
N TYR A 207 10.83 2.16 2.45
CA TYR A 207 11.12 1.07 3.38
C TYR A 207 9.89 0.52 4.13
N VAL A 208 8.71 1.09 3.90
CA VAL A 208 7.46 0.59 4.51
C VAL A 208 7.04 -0.69 3.78
N TYR A 209 6.45 -1.63 4.50
CA TYR A 209 5.77 -2.80 3.91
C TYR A 209 4.49 -2.33 3.24
N ALA A 210 4.64 -1.78 2.04
CA ALA A 210 3.64 -0.96 1.40
C ALA A 210 3.45 -1.32 -0.06
N THR A 211 2.25 -1.77 -0.39
CA THR A 211 1.81 -2.04 -1.76
C THR A 211 0.79 -0.99 -2.21
N PHE A 212 0.10 -1.27 -3.31
CA PHE A 212 -0.96 -0.42 -3.81
C PHE A 212 -1.94 -1.20 -4.69
N ARG A 213 -3.09 -0.57 -4.93
CA ARG A 213 -4.03 -0.94 -5.98
C ARG A 213 -4.31 0.24 -6.91
N CYS A 214 -4.72 -0.06 -8.13
CA CYS A 214 -5.10 0.93 -9.12
C CYS A 214 -6.63 1.01 -9.21
N VAL A 215 -7.15 2.21 -9.43
CA VAL A 215 -8.56 2.45 -9.75
C VAL A 215 -8.66 3.27 -11.04
N ARG A 216 -9.81 3.14 -11.73
CA ARG A 216 -10.17 3.95 -12.90
C ARG A 216 -11.48 4.65 -12.62
N THR A 217 -11.57 5.90 -13.07
CA THR A 217 -12.87 6.59 -13.11
C THR A 217 -13.73 5.90 -14.18
N LYS A 218 -15.01 5.66 -13.87
CA LYS A 218 -15.99 5.19 -14.85
C LYS A 218 -16.31 6.28 -15.87
#